data_AF-A0A814XK27-F1
#
_entry.id   AF-A0A814XK27-F1
#
_cell.length_a   1.000
_cell.length_b   1.000
_cell.length_c   1.000
_cell.angle_alpha   90.00
_cell.angle_beta   90.00
_cell.angle_gamma   90.00
#
_symmetry.space_group_name_H-M   'P 1'
#
loop_
_entity.id
_entity.type
_entity.pdbx_description
1 polymer ?
#
loop_
_entity_poly.entity_id
_entity_poly.type
_entity_poly.pdbx_seq_one_letter_code
_entity_poly.pdbx_strand_id
1 'polypeptide(L)'
;MTSVTSKTTDCVSCMKPVPSDIYRTHIQQCVARNEPSPVHSSKELDELLCNSCLKIVEKDFIHEIPCHFKHKYCVTCLTKQAQQYVRDKSVPVCHPKKCDYELSKHDIGRIPLVFDMYQKLEKLVKGQSRPQCGKCWMYFDELDKHQEECQGCEWLIPCDYCTCLYDANKLNEHIADCQKRKNGQWTIIEFIQQRTKYPLSGKQLELFLNKRKKDKLSLHIPDIIETLAEYGPIFPFDIPTRVCDVCTDSCTYDDIFVFDCESNHKLCYSCYHDGIRAKFNSQEILCCPLCSANTAKPLLDGEINQLRIPIEDIRKYKDYQTRKTFATYSNSTRGVIKCPNRECQWLVEAHNPEERFKVNCGLCNNEFCSLCNEQYHYRTNCQDVAQLTQRWYFWCQTERGNYLRQRAAADEKYQGQLNEYNRARDQNVKRNQELQHRYTELVADEQYKATNCRLCPKCRRVVQKIEGCDAMVCGQDAHGGNIQSGCSNKFNWSQAPVYQAQADQQQKFEQFLAEMPKQQIIDHNGIQCDNCKEEIRGIRFVCIHCPTLTFCEKCEQQQSLEHHNENTFNGEKQHVFKLITKRGEE
;
A
#
# COMPACT_ATOMS: atom_id res chain seq x y z
N MET A 1 6.08 -56.34 3.35
CA MET A 1 7.33 -56.56 4.10
C MET A 1 8.51 -56.27 3.17
N THR A 2 9.58 -55.64 3.70
CA THR A 2 11.03 -55.73 3.36
C THR A 2 11.53 -56.63 2.18
N SER A 3 12.65 -56.40 1.45
CA SER A 3 13.56 -55.25 1.09
C SER A 3 14.91 -55.78 0.45
N VAL A 4 15.92 -54.92 0.14
CA VAL A 4 17.38 -55.19 -0.18
C VAL A 4 17.81 -55.41 -1.66
N THR A 5 19.04 -54.98 -2.06
CA THR A 5 19.59 -54.92 -3.46
C THR A 5 21.15 -54.91 -3.64
N SER A 6 21.67 -55.27 -4.85
CA SER A 6 22.98 -54.87 -5.48
C SER A 6 24.34 -55.43 -4.91
N LYS A 7 25.59 -55.25 -5.47
CA LYS A 7 26.17 -54.48 -6.63
C LYS A 7 27.63 -54.94 -7.07
N THR A 8 27.99 -54.92 -8.38
CA THR A 8 29.36 -54.68 -9.03
C THR A 8 30.60 -55.59 -8.69
N THR A 9 31.85 -55.54 -9.23
CA THR A 9 32.64 -54.65 -10.18
C THR A 9 33.92 -55.34 -10.80
N ASP A 10 34.48 -54.82 -11.93
CA ASP A 10 35.90 -54.86 -12.45
C ASP A 10 36.62 -56.22 -12.77
N CYS A 11 37.87 -56.36 -13.32
CA CYS A 11 39.01 -55.47 -13.68
C CYS A 11 39.95 -56.04 -14.82
N VAL A 12 41.09 -55.39 -15.19
CA VAL A 12 41.90 -55.56 -16.45
C VAL A 12 43.44 -55.33 -16.31
N SER A 13 44.34 -55.84 -17.20
CA SER A 13 45.69 -55.22 -17.48
C SER A 13 46.51 -55.60 -18.78
N CYS A 14 47.09 -54.57 -19.44
CA CYS A 14 48.43 -54.37 -20.12
C CYS A 14 48.98 -55.12 -21.40
N MET A 15 49.89 -54.42 -22.17
CA MET A 15 50.47 -54.79 -23.51
C MET A 15 51.72 -53.93 -23.91
N LYS A 16 52.69 -54.35 -24.81
CA LYS A 16 53.70 -53.52 -25.58
C LYS A 16 54.39 -54.22 -26.82
N PRO A 17 55.08 -53.50 -27.79
CA PRO A 17 55.47 -54.00 -29.16
C PRO A 17 56.96 -53.81 -29.64
N VAL A 18 57.27 -54.02 -30.96
CA VAL A 18 58.63 -54.14 -31.62
C VAL A 18 58.76 -53.42 -33.02
N PRO A 19 59.97 -53.04 -33.55
CA PRO A 19 60.18 -52.10 -34.72
C PRO A 19 60.26 -52.65 -36.19
N SER A 20 60.75 -51.82 -37.13
CA SER A 20 60.26 -51.71 -38.53
C SER A 20 61.13 -52.16 -39.73
N ASP A 21 62.44 -52.40 -39.61
CA ASP A 21 63.36 -52.46 -40.79
C ASP A 21 63.12 -53.63 -41.77
N ILE A 22 62.31 -54.61 -41.39
CA ILE A 22 61.98 -55.81 -42.18
C ILE A 22 61.23 -55.45 -43.49
N TYR A 23 60.48 -54.34 -43.50
CA TYR A 23 59.51 -54.05 -44.56
C TYR A 23 60.14 -53.77 -45.94
N ARG A 24 61.32 -53.13 -45.98
CA ARG A 24 61.95 -52.66 -47.24
C ARG A 24 62.47 -53.81 -48.11
N THR A 25 62.93 -54.91 -47.50
CA THR A 25 63.47 -56.08 -48.22
C THR A 25 62.38 -56.87 -48.94
N HIS A 26 61.16 -56.90 -48.39
CA HIS A 26 60.04 -57.67 -48.94
C HIS A 26 59.63 -57.19 -50.34
N ILE A 27 59.57 -55.87 -50.55
CA ILE A 27 59.12 -55.26 -51.82
C ILE A 27 60.06 -55.64 -52.98
N GLN A 28 61.37 -55.61 -52.77
CA GLN A 28 62.35 -55.97 -53.80
C GLN A 28 62.26 -57.46 -54.21
N GLN A 29 61.89 -58.33 -53.27
CA GLN A 29 61.71 -59.76 -53.53
C GLN A 29 60.41 -60.10 -54.27
N CYS A 30 59.42 -59.21 -54.31
CA CYS A 30 58.19 -59.40 -55.10
C CYS A 30 58.44 -59.09 -56.60
N VAL A 31 59.14 -57.99 -56.89
CA VAL A 31 59.43 -57.55 -58.28
C VAL A 31 60.21 -58.63 -59.06
N ALA A 32 61.13 -59.33 -58.41
CA ALA A 32 61.92 -60.39 -59.02
C ALA A 32 61.15 -61.67 -59.37
N ARG A 33 59.89 -61.83 -58.88
CA ARG A 33 59.10 -63.05 -59.05
C ARG A 33 57.99 -62.97 -60.12
N ASN A 34 57.76 -61.79 -60.70
CA ASN A 34 56.68 -61.55 -61.68
C ASN A 34 55.27 -61.91 -61.15
N GLU A 35 55.11 -61.95 -59.82
CA GLU A 35 53.82 -62.01 -59.14
C GLU A 35 53.06 -60.68 -59.41
N PRO A 36 51.72 -60.69 -59.52
CA PRO A 36 50.96 -59.50 -59.85
C PRO A 36 51.06 -58.45 -58.74
N SER A 37 51.76 -57.35 -59.03
CA SER A 37 51.78 -56.17 -58.15
C SER A 37 50.35 -55.64 -57.97
N PRO A 38 49.92 -55.28 -56.74
CA PRO A 38 48.59 -54.73 -56.50
C PRO A 38 48.46 -53.34 -57.16
N VAL A 39 47.83 -53.31 -58.34
CA VAL A 39 47.55 -52.07 -59.07
C VAL A 39 46.39 -51.34 -58.40
N HIS A 40 46.72 -50.29 -57.64
CA HIS A 40 45.74 -49.34 -57.12
C HIS A 40 45.01 -48.64 -58.28
N SER A 41 43.71 -48.41 -58.09
CA SER A 41 42.81 -47.81 -59.07
C SER A 41 43.03 -46.31 -59.25
N SER A 42 42.50 -45.73 -60.34
CA SER A 42 42.58 -44.30 -60.60
C SER A 42 41.95 -43.44 -59.50
N LYS A 43 40.92 -43.93 -58.80
CA LYS A 43 40.33 -43.25 -57.64
C LYS A 43 41.29 -43.18 -56.45
N GLU A 44 42.06 -44.22 -56.20
CA GLU A 44 43.03 -44.25 -55.09
C GLU A 44 44.22 -43.31 -55.35
N LEU A 45 44.52 -43.00 -56.62
CA LEU A 45 45.53 -41.98 -56.98
C LEU A 45 45.02 -40.55 -56.73
N ASP A 46 43.75 -40.25 -57.02
CA ASP A 46 43.12 -38.97 -56.66
C ASP A 46 43.01 -38.79 -55.14
N GLU A 47 42.73 -39.87 -54.39
CA GLU A 47 42.70 -39.84 -52.91
C GLU A 47 44.05 -39.50 -52.26
N LEU A 48 45.15 -39.57 -53.02
CA LEU A 48 46.53 -39.31 -52.61
C LEU A 48 47.10 -38.00 -53.18
N LEU A 49 46.28 -37.17 -53.82
CA LEU A 49 46.68 -35.90 -54.43
C LEU A 49 46.69 -34.75 -53.40
N CYS A 50 47.85 -34.10 -53.21
CA CYS A 50 47.94 -32.91 -52.35
C CYS A 50 47.28 -31.68 -53.01
N ASN A 51 46.20 -31.14 -52.41
CA ASN A 51 45.44 -30.00 -52.93
C ASN A 51 46.23 -28.67 -53.02
N SER A 52 47.44 -28.61 -52.45
CA SER A 52 48.36 -27.45 -52.53
C SER A 52 49.38 -27.54 -53.67
N CYS A 53 50.08 -28.68 -53.82
CA CYS A 53 51.15 -28.83 -54.82
C CYS A 53 50.79 -29.74 -56.01
N LEU A 54 49.60 -30.34 -56.00
CA LEU A 54 49.07 -31.21 -57.05
C LEU A 54 50.01 -32.37 -57.41
N LYS A 55 50.70 -32.92 -56.39
CA LYS A 55 51.49 -34.14 -56.48
C LYS A 55 50.79 -35.26 -55.72
N ILE A 56 50.85 -36.46 -56.29
CA ILE A 56 50.49 -37.71 -55.61
C ILE A 56 51.59 -38.01 -54.59
N VAL A 57 51.21 -38.41 -53.38
CA VAL A 57 52.11 -38.69 -52.26
C VAL A 57 51.67 -39.98 -51.55
N GLU A 58 52.61 -40.76 -51.04
CA GLU A 58 52.32 -41.96 -50.24
C GLU A 58 51.34 -41.68 -49.08
N LYS A 59 50.46 -42.65 -48.80
CA LYS A 59 49.28 -42.50 -47.92
C LYS A 59 49.61 -42.01 -46.50
N ASP A 60 50.78 -42.37 -45.99
CA ASP A 60 51.22 -42.02 -44.64
C ASP A 60 51.77 -40.57 -44.53
N PHE A 61 52.01 -39.91 -45.67
CA PHE A 61 52.56 -38.55 -45.76
C PHE A 61 51.57 -37.51 -46.30
N ILE A 62 50.28 -37.87 -46.44
CA ILE A 62 49.18 -36.97 -46.78
C ILE A 62 48.18 -36.91 -45.61
N HIS A 63 47.71 -35.70 -45.28
CA HIS A 63 46.75 -35.48 -44.21
C HIS A 63 45.54 -34.69 -44.68
N GLU A 64 44.37 -35.20 -44.31
CA GLU A 64 43.06 -34.58 -44.51
C GLU A 64 42.77 -33.60 -43.35
N ILE A 65 42.45 -32.35 -43.69
CA ILE A 65 41.96 -31.37 -42.72
C ILE A 65 40.44 -31.55 -42.59
N PRO A 66 39.87 -31.65 -41.36
CA PRO A 66 38.45 -31.92 -41.10
C PRO A 66 37.53 -30.70 -41.35
N CYS A 67 37.84 -29.93 -42.38
CA CYS A 67 36.96 -28.95 -43.00
C CYS A 67 35.84 -29.64 -43.81
N HIS A 68 34.75 -28.93 -44.09
CA HIS A 68 33.60 -29.44 -44.85
C HIS A 68 33.97 -30.07 -46.22
N PHE A 69 35.03 -29.56 -46.86
CA PHE A 69 35.52 -30.02 -48.16
C PHE A 69 36.63 -31.08 -48.10
N LYS A 70 37.00 -31.57 -46.90
CA LYS A 70 38.00 -32.64 -46.69
C LYS A 70 39.31 -32.46 -47.47
N HIS A 71 39.85 -31.24 -47.48
CA HIS A 71 41.08 -30.93 -48.21
C HIS A 71 42.28 -31.71 -47.66
N LYS A 72 43.03 -32.34 -48.58
CA LYS A 72 44.20 -33.19 -48.31
C LYS A 72 45.50 -32.48 -48.70
N TYR A 73 46.52 -32.59 -47.86
CA TYR A 73 47.81 -31.93 -48.06
C TYR A 73 48.98 -32.82 -47.62
N CYS A 74 50.08 -32.80 -48.39
CA CYS A 74 51.30 -33.45 -47.94
C CYS A 74 52.00 -32.64 -46.83
N VAL A 75 52.72 -33.34 -45.94
CA VAL A 75 53.38 -32.76 -44.77
C VAL A 75 54.23 -31.53 -45.13
N THR A 76 54.96 -31.56 -46.24
CA THR A 76 55.82 -30.45 -46.71
C THR A 76 55.02 -29.19 -47.07
N CYS A 77 53.80 -29.34 -47.61
CA CYS A 77 52.92 -28.20 -47.90
C CYS A 77 52.31 -27.61 -46.63
N LEU A 78 51.79 -28.46 -45.73
CA LEU A 78 51.27 -28.03 -44.43
C LEU A 78 52.35 -27.31 -43.62
N THR A 79 53.59 -27.83 -43.63
CA THR A 79 54.76 -27.22 -42.98
C THR A 79 55.04 -25.82 -43.54
N LYS A 80 55.01 -25.63 -44.86
CA LYS A 80 55.24 -24.30 -45.47
C LYS A 80 54.10 -23.31 -45.20
N GLN A 81 52.86 -23.78 -45.21
CA GLN A 81 51.67 -22.98 -44.91
C GLN A 81 51.65 -22.56 -43.42
N ALA A 82 51.99 -23.49 -42.51
CA ALA A 82 52.23 -23.22 -41.09
C ALA A 82 53.32 -22.13 -40.88
N GLN A 83 54.48 -22.27 -41.54
CA GLN A 83 55.54 -21.26 -41.50
C GLN A 83 55.09 -19.90 -42.04
N GLN A 84 54.12 -19.85 -42.95
CA GLN A 84 53.56 -18.60 -43.43
C GLN A 84 52.65 -17.95 -42.37
N TYR A 85 51.65 -18.65 -41.84
CA TYR A 85 50.78 -18.12 -40.78
C TYR A 85 51.56 -17.62 -39.55
N VAL A 86 52.63 -18.33 -39.14
CA VAL A 86 53.50 -17.92 -38.04
C VAL A 86 54.29 -16.62 -38.33
N ARG A 87 54.69 -16.38 -39.59
CA ARG A 87 55.37 -15.14 -40.00
C ARG A 87 54.40 -13.98 -40.14
N ASP A 88 53.26 -14.23 -40.79
CA ASP A 88 52.25 -13.24 -41.12
C ASP A 88 51.35 -12.90 -39.90
N LYS A 89 51.48 -13.67 -38.79
CA LYS A 89 50.68 -13.61 -37.55
C LYS A 89 49.17 -13.70 -37.77
N SER A 90 48.77 -14.34 -38.86
CA SER A 90 47.38 -14.55 -39.26
C SER A 90 46.80 -15.81 -38.62
N VAL A 91 45.47 -15.85 -38.47
CA VAL A 91 44.78 -17.04 -37.95
C VAL A 91 44.94 -18.17 -38.96
N PRO A 92 45.40 -19.37 -38.54
CA PRO A 92 45.59 -20.48 -39.46
C PRO A 92 44.26 -21.03 -39.96
N VAL A 93 44.06 -21.01 -41.29
CA VAL A 93 42.89 -21.58 -41.96
C VAL A 93 43.28 -22.79 -42.81
N CYS A 94 42.30 -23.58 -43.25
CA CYS A 94 42.52 -24.72 -44.14
C CYS A 94 43.20 -24.32 -45.46
N HIS A 95 42.73 -23.28 -46.15
CA HIS A 95 43.40 -22.79 -47.36
C HIS A 95 43.11 -21.30 -47.67
N PRO A 96 44.13 -20.40 -47.70
CA PRO A 96 43.95 -18.94 -47.77
C PRO A 96 43.12 -18.39 -48.95
N LYS A 97 42.87 -19.19 -49.98
CA LYS A 97 42.11 -18.81 -51.19
C LYS A 97 41.00 -19.81 -51.59
N LYS A 98 40.72 -20.83 -50.77
CA LYS A 98 39.74 -21.90 -51.11
C LYS A 98 38.91 -22.42 -49.94
N CYS A 99 39.37 -22.25 -48.69
CA CYS A 99 38.65 -22.73 -47.51
C CYS A 99 39.04 -21.88 -46.30
N ASP A 100 38.07 -21.09 -45.84
CA ASP A 100 38.11 -20.16 -44.72
C ASP A 100 37.94 -20.83 -43.35
N TYR A 101 37.75 -22.15 -43.31
CA TYR A 101 37.72 -22.97 -42.09
C TYR A 101 38.97 -22.70 -41.21
N GLU A 102 38.78 -22.01 -40.09
CA GLU A 102 39.81 -21.78 -39.07
C GLU A 102 40.19 -23.11 -38.39
N LEU A 103 41.49 -23.40 -38.30
CA LEU A 103 41.99 -24.61 -37.68
C LEU A 103 41.90 -24.49 -36.15
N SER A 104 41.19 -25.40 -35.50
CA SER A 104 41.17 -25.48 -34.04
C SER A 104 42.52 -25.97 -33.52
N LYS A 105 42.75 -25.83 -32.20
CA LYS A 105 43.94 -26.37 -31.54
C LYS A 105 44.09 -27.89 -31.75
N HIS A 106 42.98 -28.62 -31.83
CA HIS A 106 42.99 -30.06 -32.09
C HIS A 106 43.48 -30.37 -33.52
N ASP A 107 42.98 -29.62 -34.52
CA ASP A 107 43.35 -29.84 -35.92
C ASP A 107 44.83 -29.58 -36.14
N ILE A 108 45.37 -28.50 -35.56
CA ILE A 108 46.81 -28.19 -35.60
C ILE A 108 47.63 -29.25 -34.87
N GLY A 109 47.11 -29.81 -33.78
CA GLY A 109 47.73 -30.93 -33.05
C GLY A 109 47.77 -32.26 -33.81
N ARG A 110 46.97 -32.40 -34.88
CA ARG A 110 46.99 -33.56 -35.80
C ARG A 110 47.90 -33.37 -37.01
N ILE A 111 48.45 -32.18 -37.23
CA ILE A 111 49.46 -31.95 -38.28
C ILE A 111 50.85 -32.31 -37.70
N PRO A 112 51.67 -33.14 -38.36
CA PRO A 112 53.00 -33.53 -37.88
C PRO A 112 54.03 -32.41 -38.12
N LEU A 113 53.83 -31.30 -37.43
CA LEU A 113 54.78 -30.19 -37.37
C LEU A 113 55.81 -30.46 -36.26
N VAL A 114 57.02 -29.94 -36.44
CA VAL A 114 57.97 -29.86 -35.31
C VAL A 114 57.35 -29.04 -34.17
N PHE A 115 57.52 -29.52 -32.93
CA PHE A 115 56.86 -29.01 -31.73
C PHE A 115 56.96 -27.48 -31.56
N ASP A 116 58.12 -26.93 -31.89
CA ASP A 116 58.46 -25.51 -31.83
C ASP A 116 57.61 -24.63 -32.78
N MET A 117 57.00 -25.24 -33.80
CA MET A 117 56.10 -24.61 -34.77
C MET A 117 54.64 -24.85 -34.45
N TYR A 118 54.29 -26.04 -33.93
CA TYR A 118 52.99 -26.30 -33.31
C TYR A 118 52.69 -25.23 -32.23
N GLN A 119 53.62 -24.99 -31.28
CA GLN A 119 53.42 -23.99 -30.22
C GLN A 119 53.27 -22.55 -30.72
N LYS A 120 53.83 -22.21 -31.89
CA LYS A 120 53.73 -20.87 -32.48
C LYS A 120 52.39 -20.69 -33.21
N LEU A 121 51.88 -21.75 -33.84
CA LEU A 121 50.53 -21.77 -34.42
C LEU A 121 49.42 -21.79 -33.36
N GLU A 122 49.56 -22.59 -32.30
CA GLU A 122 48.51 -22.75 -31.28
C GLU A 122 48.14 -21.41 -30.61
N LYS A 123 49.10 -20.47 -30.54
CA LYS A 123 48.95 -19.11 -30.01
C LYS A 123 48.23 -18.14 -30.97
N LEU A 124 48.02 -18.53 -32.24
CA LEU A 124 47.29 -17.75 -33.25
C LEU A 124 45.84 -18.20 -33.43
N VAL A 125 45.46 -19.36 -32.85
CA VAL A 125 44.07 -19.86 -32.85
C VAL A 125 43.24 -19.09 -31.83
N LYS A 126 42.23 -18.34 -32.28
CA LYS A 126 41.36 -17.53 -31.41
C LYS A 126 40.23 -18.32 -30.74
N GLY A 127 39.94 -19.51 -31.24
CA GLY A 127 39.46 -20.64 -30.44
C GLY A 127 37.96 -20.94 -30.49
N GLN A 128 37.66 -22.19 -30.86
CA GLN A 128 36.78 -23.06 -30.07
C GLN A 128 37.43 -24.44 -29.96
N SER A 129 37.22 -25.12 -28.83
CA SER A 129 37.52 -26.54 -28.64
C SER A 129 36.23 -27.34 -28.82
N ARG A 130 36.25 -28.38 -29.67
CA ARG A 130 35.17 -29.38 -29.69
C ARG A 130 35.00 -29.99 -28.28
N PRO A 131 33.78 -30.41 -27.88
CA PRO A 131 33.59 -31.16 -26.63
C PRO A 131 34.33 -32.51 -26.69
N GLN A 132 34.91 -32.92 -25.57
CA GLN A 132 35.85 -34.05 -25.47
C GLN A 132 35.43 -34.98 -24.33
N CYS A 133 35.58 -36.30 -24.50
CA CYS A 133 35.27 -37.25 -23.43
C CYS A 133 36.26 -37.12 -22.27
N GLY A 134 35.79 -36.79 -21.07
CA GLY A 134 36.64 -36.61 -19.89
C GLY A 134 37.37 -37.88 -19.40
N LYS A 135 36.98 -39.07 -19.89
CA LYS A 135 37.55 -40.37 -19.47
C LYS A 135 38.52 -40.99 -20.51
N CYS A 136 38.23 -40.88 -21.82
CA CYS A 136 39.10 -41.41 -22.89
C CYS A 136 39.76 -40.34 -23.79
N TRP A 137 39.44 -39.06 -23.59
CA TRP A 137 40.06 -37.91 -24.27
C TRP A 137 39.89 -37.87 -25.80
N MET A 138 38.99 -38.69 -26.36
CA MET A 138 38.61 -38.60 -27.78
C MET A 138 37.51 -37.55 -28.02
N TYR A 139 37.42 -37.10 -29.27
CA TYR A 139 36.34 -36.31 -29.84
C TYR A 139 35.60 -37.21 -30.83
N PHE A 140 34.27 -37.11 -30.91
CA PHE A 140 33.45 -38.03 -31.71
C PHE A 140 32.72 -37.33 -32.86
N ASP A 141 32.56 -38.03 -33.98
CA ASP A 141 31.73 -37.63 -35.13
C ASP A 141 30.51 -38.57 -35.33
N GLU A 142 30.44 -39.72 -34.64
CA GLU A 142 29.31 -40.67 -34.63
C GLU A 142 29.04 -41.15 -33.19
N LEU A 143 27.77 -41.28 -32.80
CA LEU A 143 27.36 -41.51 -31.40
C LEU A 143 27.35 -43.00 -31.00
N ASP A 144 26.75 -43.86 -31.84
CA ASP A 144 26.35 -45.21 -31.44
C ASP A 144 27.53 -46.12 -31.10
N LYS A 145 28.62 -46.04 -31.88
CA LYS A 145 29.86 -46.82 -31.67
C LYS A 145 30.52 -46.54 -30.31
N HIS A 146 30.34 -45.33 -29.75
CA HIS A 146 30.94 -45.03 -28.44
C HIS A 146 30.23 -45.72 -27.28
N GLN A 147 28.94 -46.07 -27.43
CA GLN A 147 28.18 -46.78 -26.39
C GLN A 147 28.64 -48.24 -26.23
N GLU A 148 29.04 -48.90 -27.32
CA GLU A 148 29.45 -50.31 -27.29
C GLU A 148 30.85 -50.50 -26.65
N GLU A 149 31.78 -49.57 -26.88
CA GLU A 149 33.18 -49.70 -26.47
C GLU A 149 33.50 -49.17 -25.05
N CYS A 150 32.65 -48.32 -24.45
CA CYS A 150 33.00 -47.59 -23.22
C CYS A 150 32.20 -48.01 -21.97
N GLN A 151 32.36 -49.27 -21.54
CA GLN A 151 31.73 -49.78 -20.32
C GLN A 151 32.21 -49.06 -19.04
N GLY A 152 31.32 -48.89 -18.05
CA GLY A 152 31.64 -48.25 -16.77
C GLY A 152 31.78 -46.72 -16.83
N CYS A 153 31.14 -46.08 -17.81
CA CYS A 153 31.08 -44.62 -17.95
C CYS A 153 29.72 -44.10 -17.44
N GLU A 154 29.68 -43.54 -16.22
CA GLU A 154 28.49 -42.84 -15.68
C GLU A 154 28.28 -41.50 -16.42
N TRP A 155 27.83 -41.58 -17.68
CA TRP A 155 27.52 -40.42 -18.49
C TRP A 155 26.12 -39.90 -18.18
N LEU A 156 26.08 -38.68 -17.69
CA LEU A 156 24.88 -37.86 -17.69
C LEU A 156 24.74 -37.26 -19.11
N ILE A 157 23.87 -37.85 -19.93
CA ILE A 157 23.57 -37.44 -21.30
C ILE A 157 22.60 -36.24 -21.27
N PRO A 158 22.82 -35.16 -22.04
CA PRO A 158 21.86 -34.06 -22.13
C PRO A 158 20.53 -34.54 -22.72
N CYS A 159 19.43 -34.27 -22.03
CA CYS A 159 18.08 -34.43 -22.58
C CYS A 159 17.86 -33.45 -23.74
N ASP A 160 17.44 -33.93 -24.91
CA ASP A 160 17.29 -33.14 -26.14
C ASP A 160 16.36 -31.91 -26.00
N TYR A 161 15.48 -31.93 -24.99
CA TYR A 161 14.44 -30.92 -24.77
C TYR A 161 14.80 -29.87 -23.70
N CYS A 162 15.72 -30.16 -22.77
CA CYS A 162 16.08 -29.24 -21.69
C CYS A 162 17.59 -29.10 -21.43
N THR A 163 18.43 -29.91 -22.09
CA THR A 163 19.89 -30.01 -21.93
C THR A 163 20.41 -30.38 -20.53
N CYS A 164 19.53 -30.55 -19.54
CA CYS A 164 19.89 -31.15 -18.26
C CYS A 164 20.41 -32.58 -18.47
N LEU A 165 21.46 -32.92 -17.73
CA LEU A 165 22.24 -34.14 -17.94
C LEU A 165 21.67 -35.30 -17.09
N TYR A 166 21.36 -36.45 -17.70
CA TYR A 166 20.78 -37.64 -17.06
C TYR A 166 21.47 -38.94 -17.46
N ASP A 167 21.65 -39.85 -16.49
CA ASP A 167 22.12 -41.22 -16.73
C ASP A 167 21.35 -41.86 -17.89
N ALA A 168 22.04 -42.52 -18.82
CA ALA A 168 21.45 -43.14 -20.01
C ALA A 168 20.21 -44.01 -19.73
N ASN A 169 20.19 -44.73 -18.60
CA ASN A 169 19.07 -45.58 -18.19
C ASN A 169 17.86 -44.77 -17.71
N LYS A 170 18.10 -43.57 -17.18
CA LYS A 170 17.06 -42.62 -16.72
C LYS A 170 16.69 -41.58 -17.77
N LEU A 171 17.49 -41.42 -18.82
CA LEU A 171 17.27 -40.47 -19.90
C LEU A 171 15.91 -40.68 -20.57
N ASN A 172 15.52 -41.93 -20.83
CA ASN A 172 14.24 -42.25 -21.49
C ASN A 172 13.03 -41.95 -20.60
N GLU A 173 13.07 -42.31 -19.30
CA GLU A 173 12.04 -41.91 -18.34
C GLU A 173 11.98 -40.39 -18.18
N HIS A 174 13.15 -39.74 -18.10
CA HIS A 174 13.23 -38.29 -18.02
C HIS A 174 12.64 -37.62 -19.26
N ILE A 175 13.00 -38.03 -20.49
CA ILE A 175 12.44 -37.48 -21.73
C ILE A 175 10.92 -37.61 -21.73
N ALA A 176 10.39 -38.79 -21.37
CA ALA A 176 8.96 -39.03 -21.27
C ALA A 176 8.24 -38.19 -20.20
N ASP A 177 8.95 -37.74 -19.15
CA ASP A 177 8.39 -36.85 -18.12
C ASP A 177 8.63 -35.36 -18.44
N CYS A 178 9.72 -35.03 -19.12
CA CYS A 178 10.07 -33.69 -19.59
C CYS A 178 9.10 -33.24 -20.69
N GLN A 179 8.77 -34.14 -21.63
CA GLN A 179 7.71 -33.92 -22.64
C GLN A 179 6.33 -33.66 -22.01
N LYS A 180 6.05 -34.17 -20.81
CA LYS A 180 4.80 -33.88 -20.06
C LYS A 180 4.86 -32.55 -19.32
N ARG A 181 6.03 -32.17 -18.80
CA ARG A 181 6.28 -30.92 -18.05
C ARG A 181 6.40 -29.73 -19.00
N LYS A 182 5.27 -29.28 -19.53
CA LYS A 182 5.11 -28.11 -20.43
C LYS A 182 5.67 -26.74 -19.94
N ASN A 183 6.32 -26.66 -18.79
CA ASN A 183 6.76 -25.40 -18.18
C ASN A 183 8.29 -25.30 -18.17
N GLY A 184 8.85 -24.37 -18.97
CA GLY A 184 10.25 -23.92 -18.83
C GLY A 184 11.24 -24.38 -19.91
N GLN A 185 10.78 -24.94 -21.03
CA GLN A 185 11.65 -25.30 -22.15
C GLN A 185 11.64 -24.24 -23.25
N TRP A 186 12.83 -24.04 -23.85
CA TRP A 186 12.97 -23.40 -25.15
C TRP A 186 12.22 -24.23 -26.19
N THR A 187 11.32 -23.60 -26.94
CA THR A 187 10.65 -24.26 -28.05
C THR A 187 11.66 -24.66 -29.13
N ILE A 188 11.33 -25.68 -29.94
CA ILE A 188 12.09 -26.04 -31.15
C ILE A 188 12.29 -24.82 -32.06
N ILE A 189 11.32 -23.89 -32.04
CA ILE A 189 11.35 -22.61 -32.73
C ILE A 189 12.52 -21.76 -32.24
N GLU A 190 12.58 -21.44 -30.94
CA GLU A 190 13.62 -20.60 -30.35
C GLU A 190 15.02 -21.24 -30.47
N PHE A 191 15.12 -22.58 -30.36
CA PHE A 191 16.38 -23.31 -30.59
C PHE A 191 16.92 -23.09 -32.00
N ILE A 192 16.09 -23.23 -33.04
CA ILE A 192 16.50 -23.07 -34.44
C ILE A 192 16.78 -21.60 -34.76
N GLN A 193 16.02 -20.66 -34.18
CA GLN A 193 16.28 -19.23 -34.32
C GLN A 193 17.64 -18.81 -33.72
N GLN A 194 18.10 -19.45 -32.63
CA GLN A 194 19.46 -19.21 -32.11
C GLN A 194 20.56 -19.90 -32.91
N ARG A 195 20.28 -21.03 -33.57
CA ARG A 195 21.29 -21.86 -34.25
C ARG A 195 21.44 -21.59 -35.74
N THR A 196 20.53 -20.86 -36.36
CA THR A 196 20.55 -20.57 -37.81
C THR A 196 20.69 -19.08 -38.10
N LYS A 197 21.18 -18.73 -39.30
CA LYS A 197 21.32 -17.33 -39.75
C LYS A 197 20.15 -16.85 -40.61
N TYR A 198 19.06 -17.61 -40.69
CA TYR A 198 17.90 -17.30 -41.53
C TYR A 198 16.97 -16.33 -40.79
N PRO A 199 16.49 -15.24 -41.43
CA PRO A 199 15.67 -14.21 -40.80
C PRO A 199 14.20 -14.66 -40.66
N LEU A 200 13.98 -15.80 -40.00
CA LEU A 200 12.67 -16.40 -39.81
C LEU A 200 12.11 -16.03 -38.43
N SER A 201 10.95 -15.37 -38.45
CA SER A 201 10.12 -15.18 -37.25
C SER A 201 9.66 -16.53 -36.70
N GLY A 202 9.34 -16.59 -35.40
CA GLY A 202 8.94 -17.84 -34.77
C GLY A 202 7.71 -18.48 -35.43
N LYS A 203 6.78 -17.63 -35.90
CA LYS A 203 5.59 -18.00 -36.66
C LYS A 203 5.91 -18.63 -38.03
N GLN A 204 6.91 -18.12 -38.76
CA GLN A 204 7.34 -18.72 -40.04
C GLN A 204 7.90 -20.12 -39.81
N LEU A 205 8.66 -20.30 -38.73
CA LEU A 205 9.18 -21.61 -38.35
C LEU A 205 8.05 -22.56 -37.91
N GLU A 206 7.09 -22.08 -37.12
CA GLU A 206 5.93 -22.87 -36.70
C GLU A 206 5.09 -23.35 -37.89
N LEU A 207 4.82 -22.49 -38.87
CA LEU A 207 4.12 -22.87 -40.11
C LEU A 207 4.92 -23.88 -40.93
N PHE A 208 6.24 -23.71 -41.04
CA PHE A 208 7.12 -24.66 -41.72
C PHE A 208 7.12 -26.04 -41.03
N LEU A 209 7.25 -26.09 -39.71
CA LEU A 209 7.21 -27.33 -38.92
C LEU A 209 5.84 -28.02 -39.01
N ASN A 210 4.75 -27.26 -38.93
CA ASN A 210 3.40 -27.80 -39.09
C ASN A 210 3.15 -28.30 -40.53
N LYS A 211 3.72 -27.66 -41.56
CA LYS A 211 3.68 -28.17 -42.93
C LYS A 211 4.49 -29.47 -43.06
N ARG A 212 5.74 -29.52 -42.58
CA ARG A 212 6.54 -30.78 -42.57
C ARG A 212 5.78 -31.92 -41.90
N LYS A 213 5.15 -31.65 -40.74
CA LYS A 213 4.31 -32.61 -40.02
C LYS A 213 3.09 -33.09 -40.82
N LYS A 214 2.41 -32.20 -41.55
CA LYS A 214 1.29 -32.53 -42.46
C LYS A 214 1.76 -33.38 -43.64
N ASP A 215 2.90 -33.02 -44.21
CA ASP A 215 3.51 -33.65 -45.38
C ASP A 215 4.33 -34.92 -45.00
N LYS A 216 4.29 -35.33 -43.72
CA LYS A 216 4.99 -36.48 -43.12
C LYS A 216 6.52 -36.47 -43.24
N LEU A 217 7.12 -35.29 -43.38
CA LEU A 217 8.55 -35.07 -43.38
C LEU A 217 9.11 -35.08 -41.95
N SER A 218 10.40 -35.42 -41.81
CA SER A 218 11.09 -35.51 -40.52
C SER A 218 11.05 -34.19 -39.74
N LEU A 219 10.80 -34.29 -38.44
CA LEU A 219 10.87 -33.19 -37.47
C LEU A 219 12.16 -33.22 -36.62
N HIS A 220 13.14 -34.04 -37.03
CA HIS A 220 14.46 -34.06 -36.42
C HIS A 220 15.23 -32.77 -36.79
N ILE A 221 15.95 -32.20 -35.83
CA ILE A 221 16.48 -30.82 -35.92
C ILE A 221 17.53 -30.65 -37.04
N PRO A 222 18.50 -31.56 -37.25
CA PRO A 222 19.38 -31.53 -38.43
C PRO A 222 18.62 -31.47 -39.76
N ASP A 223 17.66 -32.38 -39.97
CA ASP A 223 16.85 -32.51 -41.18
C ASP A 223 15.99 -31.26 -41.45
N ILE A 224 15.63 -30.52 -40.39
CA ILE A 224 14.98 -29.22 -40.48
C ILE A 224 15.96 -28.15 -40.95
N ILE A 225 17.15 -28.06 -40.31
CA ILE A 225 18.17 -27.05 -40.62
C ILE A 225 18.70 -27.23 -42.06
N GLU A 226 18.88 -28.47 -42.52
CA GLU A 226 19.31 -28.80 -43.87
C GLU A 226 18.28 -28.33 -44.91
N THR A 227 17.00 -28.67 -44.76
CA THR A 227 15.94 -28.16 -45.66
C THR A 227 15.78 -26.64 -45.59
N LEU A 228 15.98 -26.01 -44.42
CA LEU A 228 15.99 -24.55 -44.32
C LEU A 228 17.14 -23.92 -45.13
N ALA A 229 18.27 -24.61 -45.29
CA ALA A 229 19.38 -24.15 -46.12
C ALA A 229 19.08 -24.26 -47.62
N GLU A 230 18.32 -25.26 -48.06
CA GLU A 230 17.92 -25.42 -49.47
C GLU A 230 17.04 -24.27 -49.98
N TYR A 231 16.17 -23.70 -49.14
CA TYR A 231 15.29 -22.57 -49.51
C TYR A 231 16.02 -21.22 -49.60
N GLY A 232 17.20 -21.08 -48.98
CA GLY A 232 17.96 -19.83 -48.99
C GLY A 232 17.17 -18.64 -48.38
N PRO A 233 17.40 -17.40 -48.86
CA PRO A 233 16.77 -16.20 -48.28
C PRO A 233 15.33 -15.93 -48.75
N ILE A 234 14.76 -16.75 -49.64
CA ILE A 234 13.42 -16.54 -50.22
C ILE A 234 12.48 -17.64 -49.70
N PHE A 235 11.80 -17.36 -48.59
CA PHE A 235 10.96 -18.34 -47.91
C PHE A 235 9.52 -18.30 -48.44
N PRO A 236 8.95 -19.42 -48.92
CA PRO A 236 7.69 -19.44 -49.68
C PRO A 236 6.41 -19.34 -48.81
N PHE A 237 6.51 -18.65 -47.67
CA PHE A 237 5.39 -18.37 -46.77
C PHE A 237 5.42 -16.89 -46.40
N ASP A 238 4.78 -16.08 -47.24
CA ASP A 238 4.38 -14.72 -46.88
C ASP A 238 3.42 -14.81 -45.69
N ILE A 239 3.95 -14.68 -44.48
CA ILE A 239 3.12 -14.33 -43.34
C ILE A 239 2.69 -12.89 -43.58
N PRO A 240 1.38 -12.60 -43.70
CA PRO A 240 0.92 -11.24 -43.90
C PRO A 240 1.38 -10.40 -42.71
N THR A 241 2.27 -9.44 -42.95
CA THR A 241 2.75 -8.51 -41.94
C THR A 241 1.75 -7.37 -41.77
N ARG A 242 1.87 -6.64 -40.65
CA ARG A 242 1.21 -5.36 -40.46
C ARG A 242 2.25 -4.33 -40.08
N VAL A 243 2.11 -3.12 -40.61
CA VAL A 243 2.95 -1.98 -40.24
C VAL A 243 2.50 -1.44 -38.88
N CYS A 244 3.46 -1.13 -38.01
CA CYS A 244 3.20 -0.42 -36.76
C CYS A 244 2.93 1.07 -37.03
N ASP A 245 1.80 1.58 -36.54
CA ASP A 245 1.34 2.96 -36.77
C ASP A 245 2.21 4.04 -36.05
N VAL A 246 3.23 3.64 -35.27
CA VAL A 246 4.20 4.56 -34.62
C VAL A 246 5.60 4.45 -35.21
N CYS A 247 6.22 3.27 -35.21
CA CYS A 247 7.61 3.11 -35.68
C CYS A 247 7.74 2.80 -37.18
N THR A 248 6.63 2.50 -37.87
CA THR A 248 6.58 2.07 -39.28
C THR A 248 7.27 0.73 -39.60
N ASP A 249 7.76 0.00 -38.59
CA ASP A 249 8.27 -1.36 -38.75
C ASP A 249 7.19 -2.35 -39.21
N SER A 250 7.58 -3.35 -40.00
CA SER A 250 6.73 -4.47 -40.40
C SER A 250 6.78 -5.59 -39.36
N CYS A 251 5.66 -5.82 -38.68
CA CYS A 251 5.53 -6.81 -37.61
C CYS A 251 4.69 -8.01 -38.04
N THR A 252 4.90 -9.15 -37.37
CA THR A 252 4.00 -10.31 -37.51
C THR A 252 2.67 -10.06 -36.78
N TYR A 253 1.65 -10.86 -37.06
CA TYR A 253 0.38 -10.83 -36.31
C TYR A 253 0.54 -11.10 -34.80
N ASP A 254 1.61 -11.79 -34.38
CA ASP A 254 1.83 -12.12 -32.97
C ASP A 254 2.61 -11.04 -32.24
N ASP A 255 3.33 -10.18 -32.97
CA ASP A 255 4.18 -9.11 -32.45
C ASP A 255 3.54 -7.71 -32.55
N ILE A 256 2.29 -7.64 -33.01
CA ILE A 256 1.50 -6.42 -33.13
C ILE A 256 0.18 -6.54 -32.35
N PHE A 257 -0.13 -5.53 -31.53
CA PHE A 257 -1.40 -5.38 -30.84
C PHE A 257 -2.33 -4.48 -31.66
N VAL A 258 -3.63 -4.78 -31.65
CA VAL A 258 -4.67 -4.00 -32.34
C VAL A 258 -5.69 -3.53 -31.31
N PHE A 259 -5.89 -2.22 -31.21
CA PHE A 259 -6.82 -1.63 -30.24
C PHE A 259 -8.26 -1.66 -30.78
N ASP A 260 -9.24 -1.93 -29.89
CA ASP A 260 -10.68 -1.73 -30.18
C ASP A 260 -11.05 -0.23 -30.15
N CYS A 261 -10.42 0.55 -31.03
CA CYS A 261 -10.77 1.94 -31.28
C CYS A 261 -11.29 2.11 -32.71
N GLU A 262 -11.99 3.21 -32.98
CA GLU A 262 -12.64 3.46 -34.28
C GLU A 262 -11.66 3.32 -35.46
N SER A 263 -10.45 3.88 -35.31
CA SER A 263 -9.35 3.79 -36.28
C SER A 263 -8.65 2.43 -36.38
N ASN A 264 -8.95 1.47 -35.48
CA ASN A 264 -8.31 0.16 -35.37
C ASN A 264 -6.77 0.24 -35.37
N HIS A 265 -6.21 1.13 -34.55
CA HIS A 265 -4.78 1.38 -34.47
C HIS A 265 -3.99 0.09 -34.17
N LYS A 266 -2.80 -0.04 -34.78
CA LYS A 266 -1.92 -1.21 -34.69
C LYS A 266 -0.55 -0.76 -34.17
N LEU A 267 -0.11 -1.27 -33.02
CA LEU A 267 1.22 -0.98 -32.45
C LEU A 267 1.98 -2.27 -32.19
N CYS A 268 3.28 -2.29 -32.50
CA CYS A 268 4.17 -3.35 -32.01
C CYS A 268 4.25 -3.32 -30.48
N TYR A 269 4.53 -4.45 -29.82
CA TYR A 269 4.46 -4.53 -28.35
C TYR A 269 5.39 -3.56 -27.61
N SER A 270 6.51 -3.13 -28.20
CA SER A 270 7.37 -2.05 -27.67
C SER A 270 6.67 -0.70 -27.73
N CYS A 271 6.21 -0.25 -28.91
CA CYS A 271 5.46 1.02 -29.04
C CYS A 271 4.15 1.02 -28.24
N TYR A 272 3.49 -0.13 -28.09
CA TYR A 272 2.34 -0.28 -27.18
C TYR A 272 2.78 -0.01 -25.73
N HIS A 273 3.77 -0.73 -25.21
CA HIS A 273 4.27 -0.53 -23.86
C HIS A 273 4.71 0.91 -23.61
N ASP A 274 5.54 1.48 -24.48
CA ASP A 274 6.13 2.80 -24.27
C ASP A 274 5.08 3.92 -24.37
N GLY A 275 4.06 3.76 -25.22
CA GLY A 275 2.91 4.67 -25.26
C GLY A 275 2.03 4.60 -24.00
N ILE A 276 1.82 3.42 -23.42
CA ILE A 276 1.11 3.26 -22.14
C ILE A 276 1.95 3.79 -20.97
N ARG A 277 3.27 3.54 -20.98
CA ARG A 277 4.21 4.08 -19.99
C ARG A 277 4.27 5.61 -20.03
N ALA A 278 4.20 6.22 -21.21
CA ALA A 278 4.11 7.66 -21.37
C ALA A 278 2.83 8.21 -20.70
N LYS A 279 1.65 7.61 -20.97
CA LYS A 279 0.37 8.01 -20.36
C LYS A 279 0.32 7.78 -18.85
N PHE A 280 0.92 6.69 -18.35
CA PHE A 280 1.09 6.45 -16.92
C PHE A 280 1.91 7.57 -16.26
N ASN A 281 3.04 7.95 -16.88
CA ASN A 281 3.93 9.02 -16.39
C ASN A 281 3.28 10.42 -16.45
N SER A 282 2.51 10.74 -17.51
CA SER A 282 1.77 12.01 -17.63
C SER A 282 0.51 12.09 -16.74
N GLN A 283 0.22 11.03 -15.99
CA GLN A 283 -0.96 10.87 -15.15
C GLN A 283 -2.30 10.82 -15.92
N GLU A 284 -2.30 10.34 -17.16
CA GLU A 284 -3.50 10.12 -17.98
C GLU A 284 -4.19 8.76 -17.70
N ILE A 285 -5.42 8.60 -18.17
CA ILE A 285 -6.04 7.27 -18.27
C ILE A 285 -5.23 6.43 -19.26
N LEU A 286 -5.01 5.14 -18.98
CA LEU A 286 -4.34 4.25 -19.91
C LEU A 286 -5.34 3.90 -21.03
N CYS A 287 -5.00 4.26 -22.26
CA CYS A 287 -5.85 4.16 -23.45
C CYS A 287 -4.98 4.01 -24.69
N CYS A 288 -5.58 3.80 -25.87
CA CYS A 288 -4.83 3.75 -27.13
C CYS A 288 -3.93 5.00 -27.32
N PRO A 289 -2.59 4.87 -27.43
CA PRO A 289 -1.68 6.02 -27.47
C PRO A 289 -1.91 6.98 -28.65
N LEU A 290 -2.50 6.50 -29.75
CA LEU A 290 -2.78 7.28 -30.96
C LEU A 290 -4.18 7.88 -31.01
N CYS A 291 -5.08 7.54 -30.08
CA CYS A 291 -6.42 8.13 -30.05
C CYS A 291 -6.39 9.51 -29.39
N SER A 292 -7.09 10.48 -29.99
CA SER A 292 -7.35 11.77 -29.37
C SER A 292 -8.10 11.59 -28.05
N ALA A 293 -7.85 12.45 -27.06
CA ALA A 293 -8.38 12.30 -25.70
C ALA A 293 -9.91 12.14 -25.62
N ASN A 294 -10.65 12.68 -26.59
CA ASN A 294 -12.11 12.62 -26.63
C ASN A 294 -12.68 11.29 -27.20
N THR A 295 -11.87 10.48 -27.89
CA THR A 295 -12.28 9.19 -28.49
C THR A 295 -11.51 7.99 -27.94
N ALA A 296 -10.53 8.23 -27.05
CA ALA A 296 -9.68 7.19 -26.47
C ALA A 296 -10.40 6.43 -25.35
N LYS A 297 -11.01 5.27 -25.68
CA LYS A 297 -11.54 4.32 -24.68
C LYS A 297 -10.45 3.94 -23.65
N PRO A 298 -10.78 3.84 -22.34
CA PRO A 298 -9.87 3.26 -21.35
C PRO A 298 -9.57 1.80 -21.67
N LEU A 299 -8.31 1.36 -21.53
CA LEU A 299 -7.93 -0.04 -21.63
C LEU A 299 -8.64 -0.91 -20.60
N LEU A 300 -9.07 -2.08 -21.05
CA LEU A 300 -9.59 -3.17 -20.23
C LEU A 300 -8.46 -3.98 -19.60
N ASP A 301 -8.81 -4.68 -18.53
CA ASP A 301 -7.89 -5.53 -17.76
C ASP A 301 -7.22 -6.63 -18.62
N GLY A 302 -7.94 -7.12 -19.65
CA GLY A 302 -7.47 -8.08 -20.64
C GLY A 302 -6.52 -7.51 -21.70
N GLU A 303 -6.54 -6.19 -21.94
CA GLU A 303 -5.58 -5.52 -22.84
C GLU A 303 -4.29 -5.20 -22.08
N ILE A 304 -4.39 -4.75 -20.83
CA ILE A 304 -3.24 -4.50 -19.93
C ILE A 304 -2.46 -5.81 -19.67
N ASN A 305 -3.14 -6.95 -19.59
CA ASN A 305 -2.52 -8.29 -19.54
C ASN A 305 -1.66 -8.64 -20.77
N GLN A 306 -1.85 -8.00 -21.92
CA GLN A 306 -1.11 -8.28 -23.16
C GLN A 306 0.18 -7.44 -23.28
N LEU A 307 0.42 -6.51 -22.38
CA LEU A 307 1.73 -5.86 -22.27
C LEU A 307 2.80 -6.90 -21.95
N ARG A 308 3.78 -7.09 -22.85
CA ARG A 308 4.89 -8.06 -22.70
C ARG A 308 5.92 -7.58 -21.65
N ILE A 309 5.50 -7.42 -20.41
CA ILE A 309 6.27 -6.85 -19.28
C ILE A 309 6.14 -7.72 -18.00
N PRO A 310 6.96 -7.50 -16.96
CA PRO A 310 6.86 -8.25 -15.71
C PRO A 310 5.48 -8.13 -15.04
N ILE A 311 5.01 -9.22 -14.42
CA ILE A 311 3.69 -9.32 -13.76
C ILE A 311 3.49 -8.24 -12.69
N GLU A 312 4.57 -7.82 -12.02
CA GLU A 312 4.52 -6.74 -11.03
C GLU A 312 4.16 -5.38 -11.66
N ASP A 313 4.61 -5.10 -12.88
CA ASP A 313 4.31 -3.85 -13.58
C ASP A 313 2.91 -3.90 -14.21
N ILE A 314 2.46 -5.07 -14.67
CA ILE A 314 1.06 -5.30 -15.06
C ILE A 314 0.12 -4.98 -13.88
N ARG A 315 0.44 -5.44 -12.66
CA ARG A 315 -0.34 -5.08 -11.44
C ARG A 315 -0.36 -3.57 -11.20
N LYS A 316 0.81 -2.90 -11.21
CA LYS A 316 0.92 -1.44 -11.03
C LYS A 316 0.03 -0.69 -12.04
N TYR A 317 0.03 -1.10 -13.31
CA TYR A 317 -0.80 -0.50 -14.36
C TYR A 317 -2.30 -0.78 -14.18
N LYS A 318 -2.71 -1.96 -13.70
CA LYS A 318 -4.11 -2.25 -13.36
C LYS A 318 -4.62 -1.48 -12.15
N ASP A 319 -3.86 -1.46 -11.06
CA ASP A 319 -4.21 -0.72 -9.85
C ASP A 319 -4.28 0.78 -10.14
N TYR A 320 -3.41 1.27 -11.02
CA TYR A 320 -3.44 2.63 -11.53
C TYR A 320 -4.65 2.91 -12.42
N GLN A 321 -4.90 2.07 -13.43
CA GLN A 321 -6.01 2.23 -14.37
C GLN A 321 -7.34 2.25 -13.61
N THR A 322 -7.55 1.28 -12.71
CA THR A 322 -8.73 1.20 -11.85
C THR A 322 -8.90 2.50 -11.06
N ARG A 323 -7.87 2.98 -10.36
CA ARG A 323 -7.95 4.25 -9.61
C ARG A 323 -8.23 5.46 -10.50
N LYS A 324 -7.68 5.52 -11.72
CA LYS A 324 -7.93 6.62 -12.66
C LYS A 324 -9.31 6.59 -13.30
N THR A 325 -9.81 5.43 -13.73
CA THR A 325 -11.17 5.31 -14.28
C THR A 325 -12.23 5.56 -13.22
N PHE A 326 -12.05 5.05 -11.99
CA PHE A 326 -12.91 5.39 -10.84
C PHE A 326 -12.85 6.88 -10.50
N ALA A 327 -11.66 7.51 -10.50
CA ALA A 327 -11.54 8.94 -10.24
C ALA A 327 -12.22 9.80 -11.30
N THR A 328 -12.12 9.45 -12.58
CA THR A 328 -12.84 10.15 -13.66
C THR A 328 -14.35 9.93 -13.53
N TYR A 329 -14.82 8.69 -13.38
CA TYR A 329 -16.25 8.39 -13.25
C TYR A 329 -16.88 9.12 -12.04
N SER A 330 -16.26 9.05 -10.86
CA SER A 330 -16.78 9.69 -9.64
C SER A 330 -16.71 11.22 -9.64
N ASN A 331 -15.91 11.84 -10.53
CA ASN A 331 -15.90 13.29 -10.72
C ASN A 331 -16.82 13.76 -11.85
N SER A 332 -17.17 12.88 -12.81
CA SER A 332 -18.05 13.20 -13.95
C SER A 332 -19.52 12.85 -13.72
N THR A 333 -19.83 11.86 -12.89
CA THR A 333 -21.20 11.36 -12.69
C THR A 333 -21.87 12.02 -11.47
N ARG A 334 -22.84 12.90 -11.71
CA ARG A 334 -23.65 13.56 -10.67
C ARG A 334 -24.43 12.51 -9.87
N GLY A 335 -24.25 12.49 -8.55
CA GLY A 335 -24.87 11.52 -7.64
C GLY A 335 -23.93 10.46 -7.07
N VAL A 336 -22.69 10.39 -7.53
CA VAL A 336 -21.69 9.47 -6.95
C VAL A 336 -21.10 10.06 -5.66
N ILE A 337 -21.25 9.33 -4.56
CA ILE A 337 -20.62 9.62 -3.26
C ILE A 337 -19.35 8.78 -3.13
N LYS A 338 -18.27 9.38 -2.64
CA LYS A 338 -16.97 8.74 -2.38
C LYS A 338 -16.54 8.91 -0.92
N CYS A 339 -15.84 7.93 -0.37
CA CYS A 339 -15.31 8.08 0.98
C CYS A 339 -14.25 9.22 1.05
N PRO A 340 -14.29 10.11 2.06
CA PRO A 340 -13.25 11.14 2.24
C PRO A 340 -11.92 10.57 2.78
N ASN A 341 -11.89 9.33 3.28
CA ASN A 341 -10.64 8.65 3.60
C ASN A 341 -9.90 8.30 2.30
N ARG A 342 -8.73 8.91 2.09
CA ARG A 342 -7.91 8.79 0.86
C ARG A 342 -7.43 7.37 0.56
N GLU A 343 -7.37 6.49 1.55
CA GLU A 343 -6.98 5.08 1.38
C GLU A 343 -8.18 4.16 1.12
N CYS A 344 -9.41 4.68 1.25
CA CYS A 344 -10.63 3.91 1.11
C CYS A 344 -11.25 4.04 -0.29
N GLN A 345 -11.40 2.92 -0.99
CA GLN A 345 -11.98 2.86 -2.34
C GLN A 345 -13.52 2.72 -2.34
N TRP A 346 -14.20 3.01 -1.22
CA TRP A 346 -15.65 2.89 -1.13
C TRP A 346 -16.36 4.01 -1.88
N LEU A 347 -17.35 3.59 -2.67
CA LEU A 347 -18.14 4.41 -3.58
C LEU A 347 -19.60 3.95 -3.52
N VAL A 348 -20.56 4.86 -3.67
CA VAL A 348 -21.98 4.52 -3.85
C VAL A 348 -22.68 5.55 -4.73
N GLU A 349 -23.67 5.11 -5.49
CA GLU A 349 -24.60 6.01 -6.20
C GLU A 349 -25.76 6.40 -5.26
N ALA A 350 -25.97 7.70 -5.07
CA ALA A 350 -27.06 8.23 -4.27
C ALA A 350 -28.36 8.27 -5.08
N HIS A 351 -29.43 7.66 -4.56
CA HIS A 351 -30.76 7.74 -5.17
C HIS A 351 -31.26 9.18 -5.34
N ASN A 352 -30.94 10.07 -4.39
CA ASN A 352 -31.18 11.51 -4.46
C ASN A 352 -29.85 12.27 -4.34
N PRO A 353 -29.25 12.76 -5.45
CA PRO A 353 -27.97 13.48 -5.45
C PRO A 353 -27.93 14.79 -4.65
N GLU A 354 -29.10 15.35 -4.31
CA GLU A 354 -29.24 16.65 -3.63
C GLU A 354 -29.69 16.49 -2.16
N GLU A 355 -29.97 15.25 -1.73
CA GLU A 355 -30.43 14.98 -0.37
C GLU A 355 -29.26 14.86 0.62
N ARG A 356 -29.40 15.53 1.76
CA ARG A 356 -28.38 15.59 2.81
C ARG A 356 -28.62 14.50 3.85
N PHE A 357 -27.87 13.41 3.76
CA PHE A 357 -27.96 12.29 4.70
C PHE A 357 -26.58 11.90 5.27
N LYS A 358 -26.61 11.11 6.34
CA LYS A 358 -25.42 10.54 6.97
C LYS A 358 -24.99 9.30 6.19
N VAL A 359 -23.74 9.30 5.74
CA VAL A 359 -23.10 8.20 5.03
C VAL A 359 -22.18 7.47 6.00
N ASN A 360 -22.35 6.16 6.12
CA ASN A 360 -21.43 5.27 6.83
C ASN A 360 -20.67 4.45 5.79
N CYS A 361 -19.35 4.57 5.73
CA CYS A 361 -18.53 3.85 4.76
C CYS A 361 -18.51 2.34 5.06
N GLY A 362 -18.99 1.51 4.11
CA GLY A 362 -19.04 0.05 4.28
C GLY A 362 -17.69 -0.68 4.30
N LEU A 363 -16.57 0.01 4.01
CA LEU A 363 -15.22 -0.57 4.07
C LEU A 363 -14.38 -0.09 5.27
N CYS A 364 -14.53 1.16 5.70
CA CYS A 364 -13.69 1.75 6.76
C CYS A 364 -14.49 2.36 7.92
N ASN A 365 -15.81 2.19 7.95
CA ASN A 365 -16.74 2.69 8.98
C ASN A 365 -16.72 4.22 9.23
N ASN A 366 -16.04 4.99 8.39
CA ASN A 366 -16.01 6.45 8.50
C ASN A 366 -17.41 7.07 8.27
N GLU A 367 -17.76 8.10 9.03
CA GLU A 367 -19.09 8.72 9.08
C GLU A 367 -19.05 10.16 8.55
N PHE A 368 -19.69 10.41 7.40
CA PHE A 368 -19.58 11.69 6.69
C PHE A 368 -20.90 12.12 6.03
N CYS A 369 -20.93 13.33 5.48
CA CYS A 369 -22.11 13.91 4.84
C CYS A 369 -22.12 13.66 3.33
N SER A 370 -23.28 13.25 2.79
CA SER A 370 -23.47 12.95 1.37
C SER A 370 -23.08 14.08 0.41
N LEU A 371 -23.24 15.34 0.83
CA LEU A 371 -23.06 16.52 -0.04
C LEU A 371 -21.66 17.13 0.02
N CYS A 372 -21.12 17.34 1.24
CA CYS A 372 -19.82 18.01 1.41
C CYS A 372 -18.64 17.06 1.68
N ASN A 373 -18.90 15.78 1.96
CA ASN A 373 -17.92 14.77 2.37
C ASN A 373 -17.18 15.04 3.70
N GLU A 374 -17.54 16.10 4.43
CA GLU A 374 -17.06 16.37 5.79
C GLU A 374 -17.75 15.47 6.84
N GLN A 375 -17.19 15.42 8.06
CA GLN A 375 -17.78 14.72 9.21
C GLN A 375 -19.26 15.12 9.40
N TYR A 376 -20.16 14.13 9.49
CA TYR A 376 -21.60 14.41 9.44
C TYR A 376 -22.04 15.38 10.55
N HIS A 377 -22.92 16.32 10.19
CA HIS A 377 -23.33 17.43 11.04
C HIS A 377 -24.86 17.48 11.12
N TYR A 378 -25.42 17.14 12.28
CA TYR A 378 -26.87 17.05 12.49
C TYR A 378 -27.53 18.43 12.52
N ARG A 379 -26.99 19.33 13.36
CA ARG A 379 -27.63 20.59 13.78
C ARG A 379 -27.24 21.82 12.94
N THR A 380 -26.73 21.61 11.73
CA THR A 380 -26.42 22.69 10.78
C THR A 380 -26.41 22.19 9.33
N ASN A 381 -26.52 23.11 8.37
CA ASN A 381 -26.39 22.84 6.94
C ASN A 381 -24.90 22.72 6.53
N CYS A 382 -24.61 22.38 5.27
CA CYS A 382 -23.22 22.18 4.79
C CYS A 382 -22.41 23.47 4.61
N GLN A 383 -23.06 24.63 4.45
CA GLN A 383 -22.42 25.91 4.15
C GLN A 383 -21.83 26.51 5.43
N ASP A 384 -22.58 26.44 6.53
CA ASP A 384 -22.20 27.04 7.82
C ASP A 384 -21.09 26.25 8.56
N VAL A 385 -20.80 25.00 8.17
CA VAL A 385 -19.82 24.13 8.87
C VAL A 385 -18.46 24.82 8.99
N ALA A 386 -17.93 25.36 7.89
CA ALA A 386 -16.63 26.01 7.88
C ALA A 386 -16.58 27.24 8.82
N GLN A 387 -17.65 28.05 8.82
CA GLN A 387 -17.76 29.23 9.68
C GLN A 387 -17.90 28.85 11.16
N LEU A 388 -18.71 27.84 11.48
CA LEU A 388 -18.90 27.33 12.85
C LEU A 388 -17.62 26.69 13.40
N THR A 389 -16.90 25.92 12.58
CA THR A 389 -15.58 25.36 12.92
C THR A 389 -14.56 26.47 13.17
N GLN A 390 -14.45 27.48 12.30
CA GLN A 390 -13.55 28.61 12.51
C GLN A 390 -13.93 29.40 13.78
N ARG A 391 -15.22 29.63 14.02
CA ARG A 391 -15.74 30.32 15.21
C ARG A 391 -15.44 29.57 16.50
N TRP A 392 -15.49 28.24 16.46
CA TRP A 392 -15.14 27.34 17.55
C TRP A 392 -13.64 27.35 17.85
N TYR A 393 -12.77 27.22 16.83
CA TYR A 393 -11.32 27.34 17.03
C TYR A 393 -10.93 28.71 17.61
N PHE A 394 -11.56 29.80 17.16
CA PHE A 394 -11.34 31.13 17.72
C PHE A 394 -11.78 31.22 19.19
N TRP A 395 -12.93 30.64 19.55
CA TRP A 395 -13.37 30.54 20.95
C TRP A 395 -12.30 29.85 21.81
N CYS A 396 -11.88 28.66 21.40
CA CYS A 396 -10.91 27.83 22.12
C CYS A 396 -9.56 28.51 22.33
N GLN A 397 -9.08 29.28 21.34
CA GLN A 397 -7.75 29.90 21.35
C GLN A 397 -7.70 31.27 22.04
N THR A 398 -8.71 32.13 21.89
CA THR A 398 -8.60 33.55 22.28
C THR A 398 -9.68 34.01 23.26
N GLU A 399 -10.95 33.65 23.03
CA GLU A 399 -12.07 34.19 23.80
C GLU A 399 -12.34 33.44 25.11
N ARG A 400 -12.23 32.09 25.13
CA ARG A 400 -12.58 31.26 26.30
C ARG A 400 -11.90 31.78 27.58
N GLY A 401 -10.60 32.06 27.52
CA GLY A 401 -9.84 32.58 28.67
C GLY A 401 -10.20 34.02 29.09
N ASN A 402 -10.68 34.86 28.16
CA ASN A 402 -11.17 36.20 28.48
C ASN A 402 -12.57 36.15 29.09
N TYR A 403 -13.46 35.33 28.52
CA TYR A 403 -14.80 35.11 29.03
C TYR A 403 -14.76 34.55 30.45
N LEU A 404 -14.01 33.47 30.71
CA LEU A 404 -13.92 32.85 32.03
C LEU A 404 -13.41 33.83 33.11
N ARG A 405 -12.47 34.74 32.77
CA ARG A 405 -12.01 35.81 33.70
C ARG A 405 -13.11 36.83 34.00
N GLN A 406 -13.83 37.30 32.98
CA GLN A 406 -14.96 38.24 33.14
C GLN A 406 -16.10 37.59 33.94
N ARG A 407 -16.38 36.31 33.66
CA ARG A 407 -17.39 35.48 34.33
C ARG A 407 -17.08 35.32 35.82
N ALA A 408 -15.84 34.98 36.17
CA ALA A 408 -15.40 34.86 37.56
C ALA A 408 -15.50 36.18 38.32
N ALA A 409 -15.04 37.30 37.74
CA ALA A 409 -15.14 38.62 38.37
C ALA A 409 -16.59 39.10 38.55
N ALA A 410 -17.48 38.76 37.61
CA ALA A 410 -18.91 39.04 37.74
C ALA A 410 -19.57 38.21 38.85
N ASP A 411 -19.22 36.93 38.97
CA ASP A 411 -19.72 36.04 40.02
C ASP A 411 -19.18 36.42 41.42
N GLU A 412 -17.91 36.82 41.53
CA GLU A 412 -17.33 37.38 42.76
C GLU A 412 -18.07 38.64 43.22
N LYS A 413 -18.28 39.60 42.30
CA LYS A 413 -19.05 40.82 42.58
C LYS A 413 -20.48 40.51 43.03
N TYR A 414 -21.14 39.56 42.36
CA TYR A 414 -22.49 39.12 42.74
C TYR A 414 -22.53 38.48 44.13
N GLN A 415 -21.55 37.62 44.46
CA GLN A 415 -21.44 37.04 45.81
C GLN A 415 -21.20 38.13 46.88
N GLY A 416 -20.41 39.17 46.58
CA GLY A 416 -20.26 40.33 47.45
C GLY A 416 -21.60 41.01 47.74
N GLN A 417 -22.36 41.34 46.68
CA GLN A 417 -23.68 41.97 46.78
C GLN A 417 -24.70 41.09 47.51
N LEU A 418 -24.71 39.77 47.27
CA LEU A 418 -25.61 38.82 47.92
C LEU A 418 -25.30 38.68 49.42
N ASN A 419 -24.02 38.69 49.81
CA ASN A 419 -23.60 38.69 51.20
C ASN A 419 -23.99 39.99 51.93
N GLU A 420 -23.86 41.15 51.27
CA GLU A 420 -24.30 42.44 51.81
C GLU A 420 -25.83 42.49 51.97
N TYR A 421 -26.59 42.08 50.95
CA TYR A 421 -28.04 41.95 51.00
C TYR A 421 -28.52 41.05 52.14
N ASN A 422 -27.93 39.86 52.30
CA ASN A 422 -28.28 38.95 53.39
C ASN A 422 -27.96 39.56 54.77
N ARG A 423 -26.81 40.23 54.94
CA ARG A 423 -26.48 40.95 56.19
C ARG A 423 -27.51 42.03 56.53
N ALA A 424 -27.90 42.85 55.55
CA ALA A 424 -28.88 43.91 55.75
C ALA A 424 -30.28 43.36 56.08
N ARG A 425 -30.70 42.27 55.40
CA ARG A 425 -31.94 41.54 55.71
C ARG A 425 -31.93 41.02 57.14
N ASP A 426 -30.86 40.34 57.54
CA ASP A 426 -30.77 39.68 58.84
C ASP A 426 -30.64 40.70 59.99
N GLN A 427 -30.05 41.87 59.74
CA GLN A 427 -30.10 43.03 60.63
C GLN A 427 -31.52 43.60 60.79
N ASN A 428 -32.28 43.76 59.68
CA ASN A 428 -33.67 44.21 59.74
C ASN A 428 -34.53 43.21 60.55
N VAL A 429 -34.37 41.90 60.31
CA VAL A 429 -35.06 40.84 61.06
C VAL A 429 -34.74 40.91 62.56
N LYS A 430 -33.46 41.00 62.95
CA LYS A 430 -33.06 41.14 64.36
C LYS A 430 -33.64 42.39 65.02
N ARG A 431 -33.54 43.55 64.38
CA ARG A 431 -34.11 44.81 64.86
C ARG A 431 -35.62 44.69 65.05
N ASN A 432 -36.34 44.06 64.11
CA ASN A 432 -37.78 43.85 64.22
C ASN A 432 -38.13 42.85 65.33
N GLN A 433 -37.31 41.81 65.57
CA GLN A 433 -37.46 40.88 66.71
C GLN A 433 -37.23 41.58 68.06
N GLU A 434 -36.20 42.43 68.19
CA GLU A 434 -35.94 43.23 69.38
C GLU A 434 -37.08 44.22 69.67
N LEU A 435 -37.61 44.87 68.64
CA LEU A 435 -38.78 45.76 68.76
C LEU A 435 -40.03 44.98 69.18
N GLN A 436 -40.31 43.82 68.56
CA GLN A 436 -41.43 42.94 68.96
C GLN A 436 -41.28 42.47 70.40
N HIS A 437 -40.07 42.12 70.85
CA HIS A 437 -39.82 41.70 72.22
C HIS A 437 -40.15 42.82 73.22
N ARG A 438 -39.59 44.02 73.04
CA ARG A 438 -39.86 45.19 73.89
C ARG A 438 -41.33 45.61 73.87
N TYR A 439 -42.00 45.52 72.72
CA TYR A 439 -43.44 45.75 72.61
C TYR A 439 -44.25 44.71 73.40
N THR A 440 -43.82 43.44 73.38
CA THR A 440 -44.47 42.35 74.13
C THR A 440 -44.29 42.53 75.64
N GLU A 441 -43.10 42.96 76.08
CA GLU A 441 -42.85 43.32 77.49
C GLU A 441 -43.73 44.50 77.94
N LEU A 442 -43.83 45.56 77.12
CA LEU A 442 -44.69 46.71 77.38
C LEU A 442 -46.17 46.31 77.49
N VAL A 443 -46.68 45.48 76.58
CA VAL A 443 -48.07 44.99 76.63
C VAL A 443 -48.31 44.12 77.86
N ALA A 444 -47.35 43.29 78.28
CA ALA A 444 -47.46 42.47 79.49
C ALA A 444 -47.50 43.34 80.76
N ASP A 445 -46.67 44.37 80.85
CA ASP A 445 -46.65 45.35 81.96
C ASP A 445 -47.97 46.16 82.01
N GLU A 446 -48.48 46.61 80.87
CA GLU A 446 -49.78 47.30 80.77
C GLU A 446 -50.96 46.40 81.17
N GLN A 447 -50.98 45.13 80.74
CA GLN A 447 -51.98 44.14 81.16
C GLN A 447 -51.87 43.79 82.66
N TYR A 448 -50.64 43.71 83.18
CA TYR A 448 -50.40 43.52 84.61
C TYR A 448 -50.98 44.68 85.42
N LYS A 449 -50.73 45.94 85.02
CA LYS A 449 -51.34 47.12 85.65
C LYS A 449 -52.86 47.10 85.56
N ALA A 450 -53.43 46.79 84.39
CA ALA A 450 -54.89 46.74 84.22
C ALA A 450 -55.56 45.70 85.13
N THR A 451 -54.87 44.60 85.43
CA THR A 451 -55.38 43.51 86.28
C THR A 451 -55.14 43.77 87.78
N ASN A 452 -53.97 44.30 88.16
CA ASN A 452 -53.49 44.34 89.55
C ASN A 452 -53.46 45.76 90.16
N CYS A 453 -53.64 46.81 89.35
CA CYS A 453 -53.53 48.20 89.77
C CYS A 453 -54.82 48.99 89.58
N ARG A 454 -55.02 50.00 90.43
CA ARG A 454 -56.18 50.90 90.42
C ARG A 454 -55.77 52.35 90.60
N LEU A 455 -56.62 53.26 90.13
CA LEU A 455 -56.40 54.69 90.18
C LEU A 455 -56.91 55.27 91.51
N CYS A 456 -56.12 56.10 92.19
CA CYS A 456 -56.63 56.85 93.32
C CYS A 456 -57.77 57.81 92.86
N PRO A 457 -58.97 57.76 93.48
CA PRO A 457 -60.11 58.60 93.03
C PRO A 457 -59.85 60.11 93.01
N LYS A 458 -58.92 60.61 93.86
CA LYS A 458 -58.63 62.05 93.99
C LYS A 458 -57.55 62.57 93.04
N CYS A 459 -56.46 61.83 92.84
CA CYS A 459 -55.30 62.29 92.04
C CYS A 459 -54.98 61.42 90.82
N ARG A 460 -55.74 60.34 90.58
CA ARG A 460 -55.55 59.37 89.48
C ARG A 460 -54.17 58.71 89.41
N ARG A 461 -53.33 58.81 90.45
CA ARG A 461 -52.08 58.04 90.56
C ARG A 461 -52.41 56.54 90.58
N VAL A 462 -51.65 55.76 89.84
CA VAL A 462 -51.68 54.28 89.87
C VAL A 462 -51.21 53.80 91.25
N VAL A 463 -51.98 52.91 91.85
CA VAL A 463 -51.69 52.23 93.12
C VAL A 463 -51.81 50.73 92.88
N GLN A 464 -50.97 49.93 93.53
CA GLN A 464 -51.00 48.47 93.53
C GLN A 464 -51.43 47.99 94.93
N LYS A 465 -52.11 46.84 95.04
CA LYS A 465 -52.39 46.21 96.33
C LYS A 465 -51.37 45.12 96.62
N ILE A 466 -50.65 45.26 97.73
CA ILE A 466 -49.62 44.33 98.19
C ILE A 466 -50.19 43.56 99.39
N GLU A 467 -51.16 42.70 99.09
CA GLU A 467 -51.98 41.94 100.06
C GLU A 467 -52.82 42.81 101.02
N GLY A 468 -53.41 42.20 102.07
CA GLY A 468 -54.13 42.91 103.13
C GLY A 468 -55.57 43.37 102.84
N CYS A 469 -56.04 44.34 103.63
CA CYS A 469 -57.40 44.90 103.58
C CYS A 469 -57.63 45.80 102.35
N ASP A 470 -58.89 46.07 102.00
CA ASP A 470 -59.24 47.00 100.91
C ASP A 470 -59.19 48.49 101.32
N ALA A 471 -58.95 48.82 102.59
CA ALA A 471 -58.80 50.20 103.04
C ALA A 471 -57.40 50.75 102.73
N MET A 472 -57.28 51.54 101.65
CA MET A 472 -56.01 52.04 101.12
C MET A 472 -55.81 53.53 101.38
N VAL A 473 -54.56 53.99 101.46
CA VAL A 473 -54.19 55.41 101.55
C VAL A 473 -53.28 55.77 100.37
N CYS A 474 -53.58 56.86 99.66
CA CYS A 474 -52.82 57.24 98.46
C CYS A 474 -51.40 57.72 98.81
N GLY A 475 -50.42 56.84 98.63
CA GLY A 475 -49.00 57.09 98.88
C GLY A 475 -48.50 56.67 100.27
N GLN A 476 -49.31 55.97 101.06
CA GLN A 476 -48.91 55.47 102.39
C GLN A 476 -49.51 54.09 102.67
N ASP A 477 -48.79 53.27 103.44
CA ASP A 477 -49.32 52.00 103.92
C ASP A 477 -50.50 52.23 104.89
N ALA A 478 -51.51 51.36 104.83
CA ALA A 478 -52.73 51.51 105.64
C ALA A 478 -52.49 51.53 107.17
N HIS A 479 -51.38 50.96 107.62
CA HIS A 479 -50.95 50.90 109.02
C HIS A 479 -49.77 51.84 109.35
N GLY A 480 -49.28 52.61 108.38
CA GLY A 480 -48.08 53.44 108.52
C GLY A 480 -46.78 52.62 108.35
N GLY A 481 -45.78 53.23 107.72
CA GLY A 481 -44.53 52.57 107.35
C GLY A 481 -43.87 53.32 106.20
N ASN A 482 -44.16 52.91 104.97
CA ASN A 482 -43.72 53.63 103.78
C ASN A 482 -44.53 54.91 103.56
N ILE A 483 -43.83 56.00 103.23
CA ILE A 483 -44.42 57.24 102.72
C ILE A 483 -43.80 57.50 101.35
N GLN A 484 -44.62 57.42 100.31
CA GLN A 484 -44.30 57.76 98.93
C GLN A 484 -45.02 59.04 98.51
N SER A 485 -44.70 59.57 97.33
CA SER A 485 -45.45 60.69 96.76
C SER A 485 -46.91 60.30 96.50
N GLY A 486 -47.85 61.06 97.05
CA GLY A 486 -49.28 60.76 96.99
C GLY A 486 -50.13 61.91 97.53
N CYS A 487 -51.45 61.78 97.46
CA CYS A 487 -52.39 62.82 97.93
C CYS A 487 -52.99 62.53 99.31
N SER A 488 -52.52 61.48 99.99
CA SER A 488 -52.97 60.98 101.30
C SER A 488 -54.47 60.70 101.43
N ASN A 489 -55.19 60.64 100.32
CA ASN A 489 -56.61 60.33 100.29
C ASN A 489 -56.84 58.88 100.69
N LYS A 490 -57.76 58.64 101.63
CA LYS A 490 -58.21 57.29 102.01
C LYS A 490 -59.33 56.84 101.08
N PHE A 491 -59.30 55.58 100.62
CA PHE A 491 -60.32 55.03 99.71
C PHE A 491 -60.43 53.51 99.83
N ASN A 492 -61.56 52.94 99.39
CA ASN A 492 -61.73 51.50 99.28
C ASN A 492 -61.21 51.02 97.91
N TRP A 493 -60.30 50.03 97.93
CA TRP A 493 -59.68 49.43 96.76
C TRP A 493 -60.69 48.83 95.77
N SER A 494 -61.64 48.02 96.26
CA SER A 494 -62.64 47.36 95.41
C SER A 494 -63.50 48.33 94.61
N GLN A 495 -63.72 49.53 95.16
CA GLN A 495 -64.52 50.63 94.58
C GLN A 495 -63.68 51.65 93.79
N ALA A 496 -62.34 51.53 93.81
CA ALA A 496 -61.47 52.45 93.06
C ALA A 496 -61.52 52.16 91.55
N PRO A 497 -61.48 53.19 90.68
CA PRO A 497 -61.41 52.99 89.24
C PRO A 497 -60.24 52.10 88.83
N VAL A 498 -60.49 51.14 87.94
CA VAL A 498 -59.47 50.21 87.43
C VAL A 498 -58.50 50.95 86.51
N TYR A 499 -57.24 50.54 86.47
CA TYR A 499 -56.29 51.05 85.47
C TYR A 499 -56.70 50.60 84.06
N GLN A 500 -56.62 51.49 83.08
CA GLN A 500 -56.84 51.16 81.67
C GLN A 500 -55.48 51.14 80.96
N ALA A 501 -55.15 50.00 80.36
CA ALA A 501 -53.95 49.82 79.54
C ALA A 501 -53.93 50.82 78.38
N GLN A 502 -52.74 51.33 78.04
CA GLN A 502 -52.57 52.40 77.04
C GLN A 502 -51.97 51.90 75.71
N ALA A 503 -51.58 50.63 75.63
CA ALA A 503 -50.91 50.01 74.47
C ALA A 503 -51.88 49.28 73.52
N ASP A 504 -52.77 50.03 72.87
CA ASP A 504 -53.91 49.50 72.08
C ASP A 504 -53.68 49.38 70.55
N GLN A 505 -52.50 49.75 70.03
CA GLN A 505 -52.22 49.72 68.58
C GLN A 505 -51.06 48.79 68.23
N GLN A 506 -51.35 47.76 67.42
CA GLN A 506 -50.34 46.87 66.84
C GLN A 506 -49.25 47.67 66.10
N GLN A 507 -48.01 47.55 66.59
CA GLN A 507 -46.87 48.22 65.98
C GLN A 507 -46.56 47.59 64.60
N LYS A 508 -46.57 48.40 63.54
CA LYS A 508 -46.19 47.94 62.19
C LYS A 508 -44.68 47.89 62.07
N PHE A 509 -44.12 46.70 61.90
CA PHE A 509 -42.69 46.51 61.67
C PHE A 509 -42.29 46.92 60.26
N GLU A 510 -41.09 47.52 60.12
CA GLU A 510 -40.55 47.89 58.82
C GLU A 510 -40.10 46.65 58.05
N GLN A 511 -40.87 46.29 57.02
CA GLN A 511 -40.51 45.24 56.07
C GLN A 511 -39.21 45.59 55.35
N PHE A 512 -38.34 44.61 55.15
CA PHE A 512 -37.14 44.75 54.33
C PHE A 512 -37.52 44.83 52.85
N LEU A 513 -37.42 46.01 52.26
CA LEU A 513 -37.85 46.32 50.88
C LEU A 513 -36.69 46.55 49.89
N ALA A 514 -35.47 46.10 50.23
CA ALA A 514 -34.36 46.14 49.27
C ALA A 514 -34.58 45.11 48.15
N GLU A 515 -34.23 45.45 46.91
CA GLU A 515 -34.21 44.45 45.83
C GLU A 515 -33.10 43.43 46.05
N MET A 516 -33.42 42.15 45.90
CA MET A 516 -32.41 41.08 45.86
C MET A 516 -31.51 41.29 44.63
N PRO A 517 -30.16 41.23 44.77
CA PRO A 517 -29.26 41.35 43.64
C PRO A 517 -29.56 40.28 42.59
N LYS A 518 -29.49 40.67 41.31
CA LYS A 518 -29.81 39.81 40.16
C LYS A 518 -28.52 39.47 39.42
N GLN A 519 -28.16 38.20 39.37
CA GLN A 519 -27.01 37.71 38.61
C GLN A 519 -27.31 37.84 37.10
N GLN A 520 -26.51 38.61 36.37
CA GLN A 520 -26.71 38.82 34.93
C GLN A 520 -26.14 37.65 34.12
N ILE A 521 -26.91 36.57 34.02
CA ILE A 521 -26.56 35.35 33.29
C ILE A 521 -27.69 34.99 32.31
N ILE A 522 -27.34 34.47 31.13
CA ILE A 522 -28.31 33.88 30.21
C ILE A 522 -28.77 32.53 30.77
N ASP A 523 -30.08 32.39 30.93
CA ASP A 523 -30.73 31.17 31.46
C ASP A 523 -31.43 30.42 30.32
N HIS A 524 -31.02 29.17 30.09
CA HIS A 524 -31.57 28.30 29.05
C HIS A 524 -32.59 27.32 29.66
N ASN A 525 -33.70 27.88 30.14
CA ASN A 525 -34.70 27.19 30.95
C ASN A 525 -35.12 25.82 30.39
N GLY A 526 -35.06 24.79 31.24
CA GLY A 526 -35.42 23.42 30.87
C GLY A 526 -34.43 22.69 29.96
N ILE A 527 -33.33 23.32 29.54
CA ILE A 527 -32.27 22.67 28.76
C ILE A 527 -31.17 22.21 29.71
N GLN A 528 -30.99 20.90 29.82
CA GLN A 528 -29.96 20.29 30.65
C GLN A 528 -28.63 20.09 29.90
N CYS A 529 -27.52 20.12 30.63
CA CYS A 529 -26.19 19.75 30.16
C CYS A 529 -26.05 18.23 30.06
N ASP A 530 -25.60 17.69 28.93
CA ASP A 530 -25.47 16.24 28.73
C ASP A 530 -24.45 15.58 29.66
N ASN A 531 -23.47 16.33 30.20
CA ASN A 531 -22.53 15.81 31.18
C ASN A 531 -23.11 15.87 32.61
N CYS A 532 -23.20 17.05 33.21
CA CYS A 532 -23.60 17.21 34.61
C CYS A 532 -25.12 17.14 34.90
N LYS A 533 -25.97 17.06 33.87
CA LYS A 533 -27.46 17.05 33.94
C LYS A 533 -28.14 18.29 34.56
N GLU A 534 -27.36 19.23 35.09
CA GLU A 534 -27.83 20.55 35.52
C GLU A 534 -28.37 21.41 34.37
N GLU A 535 -29.26 22.35 34.69
CA GLU A 535 -29.79 23.35 33.77
C GLU A 535 -28.68 24.29 33.26
N ILE A 536 -28.65 24.57 31.96
CA ILE A 536 -27.58 25.35 31.34
C ILE A 536 -27.75 26.85 31.64
N ARG A 537 -26.77 27.40 32.35
CA ARG A 537 -26.62 28.83 32.63
C ARG A 537 -25.30 29.33 32.08
N GLY A 538 -25.30 30.54 31.52
CA GLY A 538 -24.16 31.10 30.79
C GLY A 538 -24.21 30.71 29.32
N ILE A 539 -23.07 30.39 28.71
CA ILE A 539 -23.04 29.96 27.31
C ILE A 539 -23.51 28.50 27.18
N ARG A 540 -24.44 28.27 26.25
CA ARG A 540 -24.86 26.93 25.82
C ARG A 540 -24.04 26.52 24.59
N PHE A 541 -23.36 25.37 24.70
CA PHE A 541 -22.54 24.80 23.64
C PHE A 541 -23.29 23.65 22.97
N VAL A 542 -23.67 23.82 21.70
CA VAL A 542 -24.40 22.80 20.92
C VAL A 542 -23.44 22.14 19.94
N CYS A 543 -23.17 20.85 20.08
CA CYS A 543 -22.29 20.15 19.14
C CYS A 543 -22.98 20.01 17.77
N ILE A 544 -22.31 20.40 16.69
CA ILE A 544 -22.89 20.29 15.34
C ILE A 544 -22.86 18.85 14.82
N HIS A 545 -21.89 18.03 15.27
CA HIS A 545 -21.67 16.65 14.81
C HIS A 545 -22.45 15.58 15.60
N CYS A 546 -23.30 15.98 16.56
CA CYS A 546 -24.10 15.05 17.36
C CYS A 546 -25.59 15.40 17.30
N PRO A 547 -26.50 14.41 17.43
CA PRO A 547 -27.93 14.66 17.41
C PRO A 547 -28.42 15.39 18.68
N THR A 548 -27.88 15.03 19.84
CA THR A 548 -28.30 15.51 21.17
C THR A 548 -27.29 16.43 21.85
N LEU A 549 -25.98 16.14 21.70
CA LEU A 549 -24.92 16.62 22.59
C LEU A 549 -24.91 18.15 22.81
N THR A 550 -25.14 18.55 24.05
CA THR A 550 -25.23 19.94 24.50
C THR A 550 -24.55 20.11 25.86
N PHE A 551 -23.64 21.09 26.01
CA PHE A 551 -22.93 21.35 27.27
C PHE A 551 -23.12 22.78 27.79
N CYS A 552 -22.93 22.94 29.11
CA CYS A 552 -22.73 24.24 29.75
C CYS A 552 -21.25 24.64 29.78
N GLU A 553 -20.98 25.92 30.04
CA GLU A 553 -19.64 26.51 30.17
C GLU A 553 -18.66 25.73 31.07
N LYS A 554 -19.15 25.08 32.14
CA LYS A 554 -18.31 24.28 33.05
C LYS A 554 -17.86 22.95 32.44
N CYS A 555 -18.77 22.25 31.76
CA CYS A 555 -18.48 20.92 31.20
C CYS A 555 -17.73 21.00 29.87
N GLU A 556 -17.92 22.08 29.10
CA GLU A 556 -17.07 22.45 27.96
C GLU A 556 -15.61 22.54 28.41
N GLN A 557 -15.36 23.34 29.45
CA GLN A 557 -14.02 23.50 30.02
C GLN A 557 -13.43 22.17 30.52
N GLN A 558 -14.21 21.35 31.24
CA GLN A 558 -13.74 20.06 31.76
C GLN A 558 -13.31 19.09 30.64
N GLN A 559 -14.15 18.85 29.64
CA GLN A 559 -13.79 17.93 28.55
C GLN A 559 -12.65 18.47 27.68
N SER A 560 -12.53 19.79 27.53
CA SER A 560 -11.36 20.38 26.86
C SER A 560 -10.05 20.06 27.60
N LEU A 561 -10.05 20.06 28.94
CA LEU A 561 -8.88 19.71 29.74
C LEU A 561 -8.54 18.22 29.70
N GLU A 562 -9.54 17.35 29.59
CA GLU A 562 -9.34 15.89 29.53
C GLU A 562 -8.78 15.45 28.16
N HIS A 563 -9.30 15.96 27.04
CA HIS A 563 -8.79 15.62 25.70
C HIS A 563 -7.55 16.44 25.26
N HIS A 564 -7.11 17.46 26.00
CA HIS A 564 -5.94 18.26 25.60
C HIS A 564 -4.59 17.51 25.61
N ASN A 565 -4.53 16.29 26.17
CA ASN A 565 -3.34 15.43 26.11
C ASN A 565 -3.25 14.55 24.85
N GLU A 566 -4.34 14.37 24.08
CA GLU A 566 -4.39 13.40 22.97
C GLU A 566 -4.65 14.05 21.60
N ASN A 567 -3.70 14.88 21.15
CA ASN A 567 -3.50 15.20 19.73
C ASN A 567 -2.89 13.99 18.97
N THR A 568 -3.44 12.79 19.17
CA THR A 568 -2.82 11.49 18.84
C THR A 568 -3.74 10.60 18.02
N PHE A 569 -3.83 10.91 16.72
CA PHE A 569 -3.85 9.95 15.58
C PHE A 569 -4.77 8.70 15.60
N ASN A 570 -5.73 8.58 16.53
CA ASN A 570 -6.52 7.35 16.80
C ASN A 570 -8.04 7.54 16.59
N GLY A 571 -8.44 8.35 15.62
CA GLY A 571 -9.82 8.33 15.08
C GLY A 571 -10.93 8.88 15.97
N GLU A 572 -10.62 9.57 17.07
CA GLU A 572 -11.64 10.30 17.84
C GLU A 572 -12.33 11.38 16.99
N LYS A 573 -13.66 11.49 17.13
CA LYS A 573 -14.46 12.44 16.34
C LYS A 573 -14.27 13.84 16.90
N GLN A 574 -13.86 14.79 16.06
CA GLN A 574 -13.71 16.17 16.53
C GLN A 574 -15.10 16.78 16.81
N HIS A 575 -15.27 17.32 18.02
CA HIS A 575 -16.49 17.98 18.42
C HIS A 575 -16.37 19.50 18.24
N VAL A 576 -17.05 20.01 17.21
CA VAL A 576 -17.25 21.44 16.95
C VAL A 576 -18.56 21.87 17.60
N PHE A 577 -18.55 22.99 18.34
CA PHE A 577 -19.73 23.51 19.03
C PHE A 577 -20.15 24.88 18.51
N LYS A 578 -21.44 25.02 18.20
CA LYS A 578 -22.14 26.29 18.05
C LYS A 578 -22.34 26.90 19.44
N LEU A 579 -21.84 28.12 19.64
CA LEU A 579 -22.08 28.90 20.85
C LEU A 579 -23.42 29.61 20.73
N ILE A 580 -24.29 29.38 21.72
CA ILE A 580 -25.57 30.08 21.86
C ILE A 580 -25.43 31.03 23.07
N THR A 581 -25.64 32.33 22.82
CA THR A 581 -25.35 33.39 23.80
C THR A 581 -26.54 34.32 24.07
N LYS A 582 -27.70 34.10 23.43
CA LYS A 582 -28.97 34.75 23.77
C LYS A 582 -30.06 33.73 24.06
N ARG A 583 -31.08 34.17 24.80
CA ARG A 583 -32.27 33.39 25.12
C ARG A 583 -33.19 33.35 23.89
N GLY A 584 -33.60 32.15 23.46
CA GLY A 584 -34.43 31.95 22.26
C GLY A 584 -33.65 31.84 20.95
N GLU A 585 -32.32 31.79 20.98
CA GLU A 585 -31.51 31.33 19.84
C GLU A 585 -31.42 29.79 19.86
N GLU A 586 -31.80 29.15 18.76
CA GLU A 586 -31.63 27.72 18.46
C GLU A 586 -30.47 27.51 17.49
#